data_AF-A0A7K7RFF4-F1
#
_entry.id   AF-A0A7K7RFF4-F1
#
_cell.length_a   1.000
_cell.length_b   1.000
_cell.length_c   1.000
_cell.angle_alpha   90.00
_cell.angle_beta   90.00
_cell.angle_gamma   90.00
#
_symmetry.space_group_name_H-M   'P 1'
#
loop_
_entity.id
_entity.type
_entity.pdbx_description
1 polymer ?
#
loop_
_entity_poly.entity_id
_entity_poly.type
_entity_poly.pdbx_seq_one_letter_code
_entity_poly.pdbx_strand_id
1 'polypeptide(L)'
;MPSAPLRVAVVCSSNQNRSMEAHNILSKRGFSVRSFGTGTHVKLPGPAPDKPNVYDFKTTYDQMYNDLLRKDKELYTQNGILHMLDRNKRIKPRPERFQNCKDVFDLILTCEERVYDQVVE
;
A
#
# COMPACT_ATOMS: atom_id res chain seq x y z
N MET A 1 18.89 7.35 -28.64
CA MET A 1 19.34 6.59 -27.45
C MET A 1 18.12 5.98 -26.79
N PRO A 2 18.13 4.72 -26.35
CA PRO A 2 17.04 4.22 -25.50
C PRO A 2 17.01 5.09 -24.24
N SER A 3 15.84 5.61 -23.87
CA SER A 3 15.68 6.39 -22.65
C SER A 3 16.08 5.55 -21.43
N ALA A 4 16.77 6.14 -20.46
CA ALA A 4 17.05 5.46 -19.20
C ALA A 4 15.74 4.93 -18.57
N PRO A 5 15.76 3.74 -17.93
CA PRO A 5 14.56 3.14 -17.36
C PRO A 5 14.03 4.01 -16.20
N LEU A 6 12.82 4.54 -16.36
CA LEU A 6 12.17 5.41 -15.37
C LEU A 6 11.92 4.67 -14.05
N ARG A 7 12.44 5.21 -12.95
CA ARG A 7 12.20 4.74 -11.58
C ARG A 7 11.00 5.47 -10.99
N VAL A 8 9.92 4.73 -10.74
CA VAL A 8 8.63 5.28 -10.32
C VAL A 8 8.32 4.90 -8.88
N ALA A 9 7.82 5.86 -8.09
CA ALA A 9 7.16 5.58 -6.82
C ALA A 9 5.66 5.93 -6.91
N VAL A 10 4.79 5.06 -6.37
CA VAL A 10 3.37 5.37 -6.20
C VAL A 10 3.00 5.44 -4.73
N VAL A 11 2.40 6.53 -4.29
CA VAL A 11 2.18 6.83 -2.88
C VAL A 11 0.70 7.03 -2.59
N CYS A 12 0.15 6.31 -1.61
CA CYS A 12 -1.16 6.57 -1.05
C CYS A 12 -1.08 6.74 0.47
N SER A 13 -2.20 6.71 1.20
CA SER A 13 -2.18 6.88 2.66
C SER A 13 -1.60 5.65 3.40
N SER A 14 -2.19 4.47 3.23
CA SER A 14 -1.87 3.27 4.03
C SER A 14 -1.04 2.21 3.29
N ASN A 15 -0.65 2.48 2.05
CA ASN A 15 -0.03 1.49 1.15
C ASN A 15 -0.79 0.16 1.06
N GLN A 16 -2.12 0.21 0.93
CA GLN A 16 -3.00 -0.96 0.91
C GLN A 16 -3.70 -1.14 -0.43
N ASN A 17 -4.41 -0.12 -0.89
CA ASN A 17 -5.29 -0.21 -2.06
C ASN A 17 -4.69 0.48 -3.30
N ARG A 18 -4.91 1.80 -3.42
CA ARG A 18 -4.57 2.61 -4.62
C ARG A 18 -3.11 2.45 -5.07
N SER A 19 -2.13 2.64 -4.18
CA SER A 19 -0.72 2.51 -4.54
C SER A 19 -0.30 1.08 -4.88
N MET A 20 -0.91 0.08 -4.25
CA MET A 20 -0.58 -1.33 -4.50
C MET A 20 -1.21 -1.86 -5.79
N GLU A 21 -2.40 -1.38 -6.16
CA GLU A 21 -2.99 -1.70 -7.45
C GLU A 21 -2.17 -1.09 -8.60
N ALA A 22 -1.78 0.18 -8.46
CA ALA A 22 -0.87 0.82 -9.42
C ALA A 22 0.49 0.10 -9.49
N HIS A 23 1.07 -0.29 -8.36
CA HIS A 23 2.30 -1.08 -8.31
C HIS A 23 2.16 -2.38 -9.12
N ASN A 24 1.10 -3.14 -8.86
CA ASN A 24 0.84 -4.41 -9.55
C ASN A 24 0.81 -4.24 -11.08
N ILE A 25 0.09 -3.23 -11.56
CA ILE A 25 -0.04 -2.95 -12.99
C ILE A 25 1.31 -2.50 -13.58
N LEU A 26 1.98 -1.51 -12.96
CA LEU A 26 3.25 -0.97 -13.45
C LEU A 26 4.35 -2.04 -13.47
N SER A 27 4.44 -2.85 -12.41
CA SER A 27 5.42 -3.95 -12.31
C SER A 27 5.20 -5.00 -13.42
N LYS A 28 3.95 -5.42 -13.66
CA LYS A 28 3.59 -6.35 -14.75
C LYS A 28 3.88 -5.79 -16.14
N ARG A 29 3.99 -4.47 -16.28
CA ARG A 29 4.36 -3.78 -17.52
C ARG A 29 5.87 -3.48 -17.63
N GLY A 30 6.68 -3.98 -16.68
CA GLY A 30 8.14 -3.88 -16.72
C GLY A 30 8.72 -2.57 -16.19
N PHE A 31 7.93 -1.72 -15.53
CA PHE A 31 8.45 -0.50 -14.90
C PHE A 31 9.22 -0.84 -13.62
N SER A 32 10.30 -0.10 -13.36
CA SER A 32 10.98 -0.10 -12.05
C SER A 32 10.13 0.67 -11.04
N VAL A 33 9.19 -0.01 -10.39
CA VAL A 33 8.21 0.62 -9.48
C VAL A 33 8.40 0.21 -8.02
N ARG A 34 8.23 1.18 -7.12
CA ARG A 34 7.99 0.96 -5.68
C ARG A 34 6.71 1.66 -5.24
N SER A 35 6.17 1.29 -4.08
CA SER A 35 4.94 1.88 -3.56
C SER A 35 4.98 2.16 -2.06
N PHE A 36 4.32 3.21 -1.61
CA PHE A 36 4.41 3.68 -0.23
C PHE A 36 3.10 4.23 0.34
N GLY A 37 3.13 4.44 1.65
CA GLY A 37 2.10 5.08 2.47
C GLY A 37 2.65 6.33 3.15
N THR A 38 1.91 7.43 3.22
CA THR A 38 2.30 8.62 4.01
C THR A 38 1.71 8.67 5.42
N GLY A 39 0.67 7.86 5.68
CA GLY A 39 -0.01 7.84 6.97
C GLY A 39 0.92 7.48 8.12
N THR A 40 0.54 7.87 9.33
CA THR A 40 1.26 7.45 10.56
C THR A 40 1.12 5.95 10.80
N HIS A 41 -0.05 5.40 10.48
CA HIS A 41 -0.40 3.98 10.65
C HIS A 41 -1.12 3.47 9.41
N VAL A 42 -1.10 2.16 9.23
CA VAL A 42 -1.88 1.45 8.21
C VAL A 42 -3.29 1.27 8.74
N LYS A 43 -4.29 1.76 8.01
CA LYS A 43 -5.71 1.64 8.38
C LYS A 43 -6.47 0.82 7.34
N LEU A 44 -7.25 -0.16 7.81
CA LEU A 44 -8.19 -0.95 7.02
C LEU A 44 -9.60 -0.79 7.61
N PRO A 45 -10.66 -0.83 6.77
CA PRO A 45 -12.03 -0.86 7.26
C PRO A 45 -12.25 -2.00 8.27
N GLY A 46 -13.10 -1.76 9.26
CA GLY A 46 -13.56 -2.76 10.21
C GLY A 46 -15.09 -2.90 10.18
N PRO A 47 -15.72 -3.48 11.22
CA PRO A 47 -17.15 -3.75 11.23
C PRO A 47 -18.03 -2.49 11.32
N ALA A 48 -17.45 -1.35 11.73
CA ALA A 48 -18.12 -0.06 11.81
C ALA A 48 -17.15 1.08 11.44
N PRO A 49 -17.64 2.25 11.00
CA PRO A 49 -16.79 3.38 10.59
C PRO A 49 -15.84 3.89 11.69
N ASP A 50 -16.27 3.81 12.95
CA ASP A 50 -15.51 4.20 14.15
C ASP A 50 -14.56 3.11 14.66
N LYS A 51 -14.60 1.90 14.07
CA LYS A 51 -13.81 0.73 14.48
C LYS A 51 -12.87 0.23 13.36
N PRO A 52 -11.92 1.06 12.88
CA PRO A 52 -10.96 0.61 11.88
C PRO A 52 -9.95 -0.40 12.46
N ASN A 53 -9.44 -1.27 11.61
CA ASN A 53 -8.26 -2.08 11.94
C ASN A 53 -7.00 -1.25 11.71
N VAL A 54 -6.22 -1.01 12.75
CA VAL A 54 -5.02 -0.15 12.72
C VAL A 54 -3.78 -0.97 13.02
N TYR A 55 -2.75 -0.82 12.17
CA TYR A 55 -1.49 -1.55 12.28
C TYR A 55 -0.29 -0.61 12.12
N ASP A 56 0.83 -0.99 12.73
CA ASP A 56 2.13 -0.37 12.46
C ASP A 56 2.67 -0.83 11.09
N PHE A 57 3.44 0.02 10.39
CA PHE A 57 4.06 -0.29 9.10
C PHE A 57 5.07 -1.46 9.16
N LYS A 58 5.53 -1.86 10.35
CA LYS A 58 6.34 -3.07 10.56
C LYS A 58 5.56 -4.36 10.32
N THR A 59 4.23 -4.32 10.43
CA THR A 59 3.34 -5.48 10.28
C THR A 59 3.30 -5.94 8.83
N THR A 60 3.51 -7.22 8.58
CA THR A 60 3.42 -7.81 7.23
C THR A 60 1.97 -7.93 6.76
N TYR A 61 1.76 -7.96 5.44
CA TYR A 61 0.41 -8.20 4.88
C TYR A 61 -0.13 -9.58 5.27
N ASP A 62 0.75 -10.58 5.43
CA ASP A 62 0.36 -11.92 5.88
C ASP A 62 -0.11 -11.92 7.34
N GLN A 63 0.56 -11.19 8.22
CA GLN A 63 0.09 -10.99 9.60
C GLN A 63 -1.27 -10.29 9.64
N MET A 64 -1.47 -9.24 8.84
CA MET A 64 -2.78 -8.57 8.73
C MET A 64 -3.85 -9.54 8.21
N TYR A 65 -3.54 -10.33 7.19
CA TYR A 65 -4.45 -11.32 6.63
C TYR A 65 -4.89 -12.33 7.69
N ASN A 66 -3.95 -12.92 8.43
CA ASN A 66 -4.23 -13.91 9.47
C ASN A 66 -4.93 -13.32 10.70
N ASP A 67 -4.71 -12.03 11.00
CA ASP A 67 -5.48 -11.32 12.03
C ASP A 67 -6.95 -11.16 11.62
N LEU A 68 -7.21 -10.62 10.43
CA LEU A 68 -8.56 -10.39 9.94
C LEU A 68 -9.32 -11.71 9.70
N LEU A 69 -8.63 -12.73 9.19
CA LEU A 69 -9.20 -14.07 9.01
C LEU A 69 -9.69 -14.66 10.34
N ARG A 70 -8.96 -14.44 11.44
CA ARG A 70 -9.35 -14.90 12.79
C ARG A 70 -10.44 -14.04 13.42
N LYS A 71 -10.47 -12.73 13.14
CA LYS A 71 -11.47 -11.81 13.68
C LYS A 71 -12.85 -12.07 13.10
N ASP A 72 -12.96 -12.07 11.78
CA ASP A 72 -14.24 -12.26 11.08
C ASP A 72 -14.01 -12.60 9.59
N LYS A 73 -13.83 -13.89 9.28
CA LYS A 73 -13.57 -14.33 7.92
C LYS A 73 -14.67 -13.90 6.94
N GLU A 74 -15.93 -13.94 7.33
CA GLU A 74 -17.05 -13.66 6.43
C GLU A 74 -17.07 -12.19 6.03
N LEU A 75 -17.01 -11.28 7.02
CA LEU A 75 -16.97 -9.84 6.79
C LEU A 75 -15.81 -9.45 5.86
N TYR A 76 -14.59 -9.89 6.19
CA TYR A 76 -13.39 -9.48 5.46
C TYR A 76 -13.21 -10.20 4.12
N THR A 77 -13.95 -11.28 3.88
CA THR A 77 -14.11 -11.88 2.55
C THR A 77 -15.10 -11.07 1.72
N GLN A 78 -16.29 -10.77 2.26
CA GLN A 78 -17.36 -10.06 1.55
C GLN A 78 -16.96 -8.65 1.12
N ASN A 79 -16.22 -7.91 1.97
CA ASN A 79 -15.73 -6.58 1.63
C ASN A 79 -14.42 -6.58 0.80
N GLY A 80 -13.90 -7.76 0.46
CA GLY A 80 -12.72 -7.92 -0.40
C GLY A 80 -11.36 -7.61 0.25
N ILE A 81 -11.29 -7.32 1.55
CA ILE A 81 -10.02 -6.98 2.21
C ILE A 81 -9.07 -8.18 2.25
N LEU A 82 -9.55 -9.39 2.51
CA LEU A 82 -8.69 -10.59 2.49
C LEU A 82 -8.08 -10.82 1.11
N HIS A 83 -8.87 -10.63 0.04
CA HIS A 83 -8.38 -10.71 -1.34
C HIS A 83 -7.34 -9.63 -1.63
N MET A 84 -7.58 -8.39 -1.18
CA MET A 84 -6.63 -7.28 -1.32
C MET A 84 -5.29 -7.56 -0.61
N LEU A 85 -5.33 -8.10 0.61
CA LEU A 85 -4.15 -8.46 1.38
C LEU A 85 -3.39 -9.63 0.74
N ASP A 86 -4.08 -10.61 0.17
CA ASP A 86 -3.46 -11.72 -0.57
C ASP A 86 -2.73 -11.22 -1.83
N ARG A 87 -3.32 -10.27 -2.57
CA ARG A 87 -2.64 -9.57 -3.67
C ARG A 87 -1.39 -8.85 -3.16
N ASN A 88 -1.50 -8.10 -2.06
CA ASN A 88 -0.40 -7.27 -1.54
C ASN A 88 0.81 -8.11 -1.11
N LYS A 89 0.59 -9.22 -0.39
CA LYS A 89 1.69 -10.08 0.06
C LYS A 89 2.44 -10.77 -1.08
N ARG A 90 1.80 -10.98 -2.24
CA ARG A 90 2.47 -11.49 -3.46
C ARG A 90 3.39 -10.47 -4.11
N ILE A 91 3.15 -9.17 -3.89
CA ILE A 91 3.95 -8.08 -4.44
C ILE A 91 5.14 -7.77 -3.53
N LYS A 92 4.90 -7.62 -2.22
CA LYS A 92 5.95 -7.38 -1.23
C LYS A 92 5.52 -7.79 0.19
N PRO A 93 6.45 -7.97 1.14
CA PRO A 93 6.11 -8.52 2.46
C PRO A 93 5.24 -7.63 3.35
N ARG A 94 5.44 -6.30 3.30
CA ARG A 94 4.81 -5.35 4.21
C ARG A 94 4.56 -3.98 3.55
N PRO A 95 3.60 -3.19 4.02
CA PRO A 95 3.49 -1.79 3.63
C PRO A 95 4.73 -1.00 4.08
N GLU A 96 5.08 0.02 3.30
CA GLU A 96 6.26 0.84 3.58
C GLU A 96 5.84 2.30 3.71
N ARG A 97 6.37 2.98 4.73
CA ARG A 97 6.11 4.39 4.98
C ARG A 97 7.08 5.26 4.17
N PHE A 98 6.55 6.21 3.40
CA PHE A 98 7.34 7.00 2.45
C PHE A 98 8.45 7.80 3.14
N GLN A 99 8.12 8.46 4.26
CA GLN A 99 9.05 9.32 5.00
C GLN A 99 10.27 8.57 5.59
N ASN A 100 10.20 7.23 5.69
CA ASN A 100 11.29 6.40 6.17
C ASN A 100 12.18 5.85 5.03
N CYS A 101 11.77 6.03 3.78
CA CYS A 101 12.51 5.57 2.61
C CYS A 101 13.63 6.57 2.26
N LYS A 102 14.79 6.06 1.84
CA LYS A 102 15.94 6.87 1.36
C LYS A 102 16.27 6.63 -0.11
N ASP A 103 15.37 5.96 -0.82
CA ASP A 103 15.55 5.63 -2.23
C ASP A 103 15.22 6.84 -3.11
N VAL A 104 15.80 6.88 -4.31
CA VAL A 104 15.64 7.97 -5.28
C VAL A 104 14.74 7.53 -6.43
N PHE A 105 13.82 8.39 -6.83
CA PHE A 105 12.85 8.15 -7.91
C PHE A 105 12.87 9.30 -8.90
N ASP A 106 12.64 8.98 -10.18
CA ASP A 106 12.52 9.98 -11.24
C ASP A 106 11.11 10.60 -11.28
N LEU A 107 10.09 9.80 -10.93
CA LEU A 107 8.69 10.21 -10.89
C LEU A 107 8.00 9.65 -9.64
N ILE A 108 7.34 10.53 -8.87
CA ILE A 108 6.52 10.15 -7.73
C ILE A 108 5.07 10.51 -8.04
N LEU A 109 4.19 9.51 -8.03
CA LEU A 109 2.76 9.64 -8.27
C LEU A 109 2.01 9.51 -6.94
N THR A 110 1.26 10.54 -6.56
CA THR A 110 0.43 10.53 -5.34
C THR A 110 -1.04 10.27 -5.70
N CYS A 111 -1.75 9.51 -4.87
CA CYS A 111 -3.13 9.09 -5.19
C CYS A 111 -4.23 10.07 -4.72
N GLU A 112 -3.87 11.16 -4.04
CA GLU A 112 -4.77 12.24 -3.58
C GLU A 112 -3.94 13.45 -3.12
N GLU A 113 -4.56 14.64 -3.09
CA GLU A 113 -3.90 15.92 -2.74
C GLU A 113 -3.28 15.90 -1.33
N ARG A 114 -3.99 15.39 -0.32
CA ARG A 114 -3.41 15.26 1.03
C ARG A 114 -2.14 14.41 1.07
N VAL A 115 -2.07 13.35 0.26
CA VAL A 115 -0.86 12.50 0.19
C VAL A 115 0.25 13.22 -0.56
N TYR A 116 -0.10 14.03 -1.57
CA TYR A 116 0.84 14.92 -2.26
C TYR A 116 1.51 15.88 -1.27
N ASP A 117 0.73 16.60 -0.46
CA ASP A 117 1.28 17.56 0.51
C ASP A 117 2.27 16.89 1.46
N GLN A 118 1.95 15.69 1.96
CA GLN A 118 2.81 14.90 2.85
C GLN A 118 4.06 14.29 2.19
N VAL A 119 4.11 14.26 0.86
CA VAL A 119 5.29 13.85 0.09
C VAL A 119 6.21 15.04 -0.17
N VAL A 120 5.64 16.24 -0.29
CA VAL A 120 6.36 17.49 -0.56
C VAL A 120 6.96 18.09 0.71
N GLU A 121 6.27 17.98 1.86
CA GLU A 121 6.75 18.39 3.19
C GLU A 121 7.93 17.53 3.69
#